data_AF-A0A0M8MFA9-F1
#
_entry.id   AF-A0A0M8MFA9-F1
#
_cell.length_a   1.000
_cell.length_b   1.000
_cell.length_c   1.000
_cell.angle_alpha   90.00
_cell.angle_beta   90.00
_cell.angle_gamma   90.00
#
_symmetry.space_group_name_H-M   'P 1'
#
loop_
_entity.id
_entity.type
_entity.pdbx_description
1 polymer ?
#
loop_
_entity_poly.entity_id
_entity_poly.type
_entity_poly.pdbx_seq_one_letter_code
_entity_poly.pdbx_strand_id
1 'polypeptide(L)'
;MVAILLISAGPVATGPACSPDLAAAGACGWASTDGTQVDISAGITTPGGGGGGGNSGGGAPPQDAAQPGAAIEPEDCGPLGCRGNYTVVTPPDVTIDDLASFRPASPSISGQPDGFGVTGMPTNVVAAASEQIIPGTILGWDVVVRFTPSGYVFDYGDGTRARATSGGSTWESLGQGQFTPTSTSHVYRSRGVYPVVVAVEYAAAVDFGSGTWRPVDGVVTARSGAYPVEVVDVRTALVDRSCAEDPLAAGC
;
A
#
# COMPACT_ATOMS: atom_id res chain seq x y z
N MET A 1 44.31 -4.50 3.90
CA MET A 1 44.34 -5.65 4.84
C MET A 1 42.92 -6.19 4.88
N VAL A 2 42.62 -7.19 4.05
CA VAL A 2 41.27 -7.73 3.82
C VAL A 2 41.07 -8.90 4.77
N ALA A 3 40.09 -8.80 5.67
CA ALA A 3 39.72 -9.88 6.58
C ALA A 3 38.80 -10.86 5.84
N ILE A 4 39.32 -12.05 5.56
CA ILE A 4 38.56 -13.18 5.01
C ILE A 4 37.84 -13.85 6.18
N LEU A 5 36.51 -13.73 6.20
CA LEU A 5 35.65 -14.41 7.16
C LEU A 5 35.31 -15.81 6.63
N LEU A 6 35.94 -16.84 7.20
CA LEU A 6 35.62 -18.25 6.94
C LEU A 6 34.37 -18.63 7.76
N ILE A 7 33.27 -18.94 7.08
CA ILE A 7 32.05 -19.47 7.70
C ILE A 7 32.16 -21.00 7.68
N SER A 8 32.34 -21.60 8.85
CA SER A 8 32.26 -23.05 9.06
C SER A 8 30.79 -23.51 9.02
N ALA A 9 30.46 -24.44 8.10
CA ALA A 9 29.18 -25.13 8.11
C ALA A 9 29.13 -26.12 9.29
N GLY A 10 28.21 -25.89 10.23
CA GLY A 10 27.91 -26.85 11.30
C GLY A 10 27.08 -28.03 10.78
N PRO A 11 27.06 -29.18 11.48
CA PRO A 11 26.29 -30.34 11.06
C PRO A 11 24.78 -30.05 11.15
N VAL A 12 24.05 -30.48 10.12
CA VAL A 12 22.59 -30.51 10.14
C VAL A 12 22.16 -31.63 11.08
N ALA A 13 21.45 -31.29 12.15
CA ALA A 13 20.86 -32.28 13.05
C ALA A 13 19.71 -32.99 12.34
N THR A 14 19.84 -34.29 12.10
CA THR A 14 18.73 -35.17 11.72
C THR A 14 17.90 -35.48 12.97
N GLY A 15 16.60 -35.14 12.93
CA GLY A 15 15.66 -35.49 14.00
C GLY A 15 15.51 -37.02 14.14
N PRO A 16 15.07 -37.52 15.30
CA PRO A 16 14.92 -38.96 15.53
C PRO A 16 13.86 -39.54 14.58
N ALA A 17 14.16 -40.71 14.01
CA ALA A 17 13.20 -41.49 13.24
C ALA A 17 12.02 -41.90 14.14
N CYS A 18 10.80 -41.88 13.60
CA CYS A 18 9.60 -42.16 14.38
C CYS A 18 9.60 -43.60 14.91
N SER A 19 9.36 -43.77 16.21
CA SER A 19 9.27 -45.08 16.86
C SER A 19 8.00 -45.82 16.40
N PRO A 20 8.01 -47.16 16.30
CA PRO A 20 6.85 -47.93 15.85
C PRO A 20 5.60 -47.71 16.72
N ASP A 21 5.79 -47.44 18.02
CA ASP A 21 4.69 -47.15 18.95
C ASP A 21 4.01 -45.80 18.67
N LEU A 22 4.75 -44.81 18.17
CA LEU A 22 4.23 -43.49 17.78
C LEU A 22 3.59 -43.49 16.38
N ALA A 23 4.05 -44.39 15.50
CA ALA A 23 3.42 -44.63 14.21
C ALA A 23 2.06 -45.34 14.36
N ALA A 24 1.96 -46.33 15.26
CA ALA A 24 0.70 -47.02 15.56
C ALA A 24 -0.35 -46.10 16.20
N ALA A 25 0.09 -45.06 16.91
CA ALA A 25 -0.79 -44.04 17.51
C ALA A 25 -1.23 -42.92 16.55
N GLY A 26 -0.79 -42.94 15.28
CA GLY A 26 -1.15 -41.92 14.29
C GLY A 26 -0.55 -40.53 14.55
N ALA A 27 0.42 -40.41 15.46
CA ALA A 27 1.05 -39.14 15.82
C ALA A 27 2.14 -38.70 14.83
N CYS A 28 2.64 -39.61 13.99
CA CYS A 28 3.56 -39.35 12.89
C CYS A 28 2.82 -39.53 11.57
N GLY A 29 2.25 -38.47 11.02
CA GLY A 29 1.39 -38.60 9.84
C GLY A 29 1.35 -37.41 8.89
N TRP A 30 2.28 -36.45 8.99
CA TRP A 30 2.15 -35.23 8.17
C TRP A 30 3.38 -34.84 7.34
N ALA A 31 4.54 -35.48 7.51
CA ALA A 31 5.64 -35.37 6.54
C ALA A 31 6.68 -36.47 6.78
N SER A 32 7.05 -37.18 5.72
CA SER A 32 8.26 -38.01 5.67
C SER A 32 9.13 -37.53 4.52
N THR A 33 10.45 -37.42 4.75
CA THR A 33 11.43 -37.05 3.73
C THR A 33 12.57 -38.04 3.73
N ASP A 34 12.97 -38.49 2.54
CA ASP A 34 14.16 -39.33 2.33
C ASP A 34 15.40 -38.49 1.95
N GLY A 35 15.30 -37.17 2.08
CA GLY A 35 16.35 -36.21 1.72
C GLY A 35 16.37 -35.83 0.24
N THR A 36 15.51 -36.41 -0.61
CA THR A 36 15.37 -36.03 -2.02
C THR A 36 13.94 -35.66 -2.41
N GLN A 37 12.94 -36.08 -1.62
CA GLN A 37 11.54 -35.72 -1.81
C GLN A 37 10.83 -35.55 -0.45
N VAL A 38 9.76 -34.77 -0.43
CA VAL A 38 8.85 -34.64 0.72
C VAL A 38 7.48 -35.12 0.28
N ASP A 39 7.01 -36.22 0.88
CA ASP A 39 5.67 -36.75 0.63
C ASP A 39 4.74 -36.40 1.81
N ILE A 40 3.67 -35.66 1.52
CA ILE A 40 2.63 -35.27 2.47
C ILE A 40 1.37 -36.08 2.14
N SER A 41 1.02 -37.02 3.02
CA SER A 41 -0.23 -37.81 2.92
C SER A 41 -1.19 -37.37 4.01
N ALA A 42 -2.36 -36.83 3.63
CA ALA A 42 -3.40 -36.47 4.59
C ALA A 42 -4.27 -37.70 4.92
N GLY A 43 -4.18 -38.19 6.15
CA GLY A 43 -5.10 -39.20 6.69
C GLY A 43 -6.39 -38.55 7.18
N ILE A 44 -7.51 -38.77 6.48
CA ILE A 44 -8.84 -38.47 7.01
C ILE A 44 -9.24 -39.60 7.96
N THR A 45 -9.43 -39.30 9.25
CA THR A 45 -10.03 -40.21 10.22
C THR A 45 -11.55 -40.06 10.17
N THR A 46 -12.27 -41.09 9.71
CA THR A 46 -13.72 -41.20 9.87
C THR A 46 -14.03 -41.81 11.25
N PRO A 47 -14.77 -41.14 12.16
CA PRO A 47 -15.14 -41.75 13.44
C PRO A 47 -16.42 -42.58 13.28
N GLY A 48 -16.35 -43.89 13.57
CA GLY A 48 -17.53 -44.73 13.79
C GLY A 48 -17.31 -46.22 13.54
N GLY A 49 -17.01 -47.00 14.59
CA GLY A 49 -17.02 -48.46 14.52
C GLY A 49 -16.67 -49.18 15.83
N GLY A 50 -17.68 -49.77 16.48
CA GLY A 50 -17.59 -50.89 17.45
C GLY A 50 -18.92 -51.66 17.33
N GLY A 51 -19.02 -52.98 17.13
CA GLY A 51 -18.42 -54.14 17.81
C GLY A 51 -19.41 -54.62 18.90
N GLY A 52 -19.95 -55.86 19.01
CA GLY A 52 -19.86 -57.14 18.31
C GLY A 52 -20.69 -58.24 19.05
N GLY A 53 -20.85 -59.45 18.44
CA GLY A 53 -21.23 -60.76 19.06
C GLY A 53 -22.74 -61.10 19.21
N GLY A 54 -23.29 -62.31 18.95
CA GLY A 54 -22.79 -63.61 18.47
C GLY A 54 -23.92 -64.70 18.43
N ASN A 55 -23.64 -65.79 17.69
CA ASN A 55 -24.15 -67.19 17.71
C ASN A 55 -25.52 -67.64 17.09
N SER A 56 -25.41 -68.55 16.11
CA SER A 56 -26.03 -69.92 16.01
C SER A 56 -26.83 -70.24 14.71
N GLY A 57 -26.29 -71.16 13.91
CA GLY A 57 -27.02 -72.31 13.34
C GLY A 57 -27.78 -72.16 12.00
N GLY A 58 -27.37 -72.93 10.98
CA GLY A 58 -28.30 -73.50 9.99
C GLY A 58 -27.82 -73.52 8.52
N GLY A 59 -27.41 -74.69 8.05
CA GLY A 59 -27.71 -75.28 6.72
C GLY A 59 -27.36 -74.52 5.43
N ALA A 60 -26.44 -75.09 4.63
CA ALA A 60 -26.28 -74.80 3.20
C ALA A 60 -27.51 -75.26 2.37
N PRO A 61 -27.74 -74.67 1.17
CA PRO A 61 -27.14 -75.25 -0.03
C PRO A 61 -26.49 -74.20 -0.97
N PRO A 62 -25.66 -74.63 -1.94
CA PRO A 62 -24.87 -73.72 -2.75
C PRO A 62 -25.73 -73.06 -3.84
N GLN A 63 -25.52 -71.77 -4.09
CA GLN A 63 -26.05 -71.12 -5.28
C GLN A 63 -24.90 -70.44 -6.00
N ASP A 64 -24.54 -71.06 -7.12
CA ASP A 64 -23.71 -70.52 -8.18
C ASP A 64 -24.24 -69.15 -8.62
N ALA A 65 -23.36 -68.14 -8.65
CA ALA A 65 -23.12 -67.26 -9.80
C ALA A 65 -22.25 -66.09 -9.35
N ALA A 66 -21.03 -66.03 -9.88
CA ALA A 66 -20.28 -64.79 -9.92
C ALA A 66 -21.12 -63.77 -10.72
N GLN A 67 -21.64 -62.76 -10.03
CA GLN A 67 -22.29 -61.64 -10.68
C GLN A 67 -21.22 -60.91 -11.51
N PRO A 68 -21.38 -60.75 -12.84
CA PRO A 68 -20.48 -59.92 -13.64
C PRO A 68 -20.47 -58.53 -13.02
N GLY A 69 -19.27 -58.00 -12.75
CA GLY A 69 -19.08 -56.72 -12.09
C GLY A 69 -20.01 -55.67 -12.67
N ALA A 70 -20.86 -55.09 -11.81
CA ALA A 70 -21.65 -53.94 -12.17
C ALA A 70 -20.68 -52.92 -12.77
N ALA A 71 -20.92 -52.54 -14.03
CA ALA A 71 -20.20 -51.43 -14.63
C ALA A 71 -20.38 -50.22 -13.72
N ILE A 72 -19.27 -49.66 -13.23
CA ILE A 72 -19.30 -48.37 -12.54
C ILE A 72 -19.85 -47.39 -13.58
N GLU A 73 -21.06 -46.88 -13.37
CA GLU A 73 -21.61 -45.80 -14.17
C GLU A 73 -20.57 -44.66 -14.18
N PRO A 74 -20.18 -44.13 -15.35
CA PRO A 74 -19.24 -43.03 -15.38
C PRO A 74 -19.82 -41.88 -14.56
N GLU A 75 -19.08 -41.40 -13.58
CA GLU A 75 -19.46 -40.21 -12.82
C GLU A 75 -19.70 -39.08 -13.83
N ASP A 76 -20.95 -38.58 -13.89
CA ASP A 76 -21.31 -37.45 -14.74
C ASP A 76 -20.69 -36.19 -14.11
N CYS A 77 -19.43 -35.95 -14.45
CA CYS A 77 -18.61 -34.91 -13.84
C CYS A 77 -18.92 -33.50 -14.35
N GLY A 78 -20.07 -33.28 -14.99
CA GLY A 78 -20.50 -31.98 -15.47
C GLY A 78 -19.50 -31.31 -16.45
N PRO A 79 -19.72 -30.05 -16.81
CA PRO A 79 -18.94 -29.36 -17.84
C PRO A 79 -17.48 -29.06 -17.46
N LEU A 80 -17.10 -29.20 -16.18
CA LEU A 80 -15.74 -28.96 -15.71
C LEU A 80 -14.91 -30.26 -15.52
N GLY A 81 -15.55 -31.42 -15.70
CA GLY A 81 -14.92 -32.74 -15.60
C GLY A 81 -14.50 -33.12 -14.18
N CYS A 82 -14.04 -34.36 -13.99
CA CYS A 82 -13.64 -34.90 -12.68
C CYS A 82 -12.27 -34.36 -12.21
N ARG A 83 -11.95 -33.09 -12.53
CA ARG A 83 -10.76 -32.43 -11.99
C ARG A 83 -11.02 -32.19 -10.51
N GLY A 84 -10.14 -32.70 -9.65
CA GLY A 84 -10.31 -32.69 -8.20
C GLY A 84 -10.62 -31.31 -7.61
N ASN A 85 -10.93 -31.28 -6.32
CA ASN A 85 -11.33 -30.10 -5.58
C ASN A 85 -10.45 -28.88 -5.92
N TYR A 86 -11.01 -27.91 -6.63
CA TYR A 86 -10.39 -26.61 -6.84
C TYR A 86 -10.91 -25.64 -5.78
N THR A 87 -10.03 -24.80 -5.26
CA THR A 87 -10.41 -23.68 -4.38
C THR A 87 -10.16 -22.39 -5.13
N VAL A 88 -11.21 -21.61 -5.33
CA VAL A 88 -11.10 -20.26 -5.90
C VAL A 88 -10.57 -19.35 -4.80
N VAL A 89 -9.35 -18.83 -4.99
CA VAL A 89 -8.79 -17.80 -4.11
C VAL A 89 -9.11 -16.44 -4.72
N THR A 90 -9.90 -15.64 -4.02
CA THR A 90 -10.23 -14.27 -4.44
C THR A 90 -9.32 -13.26 -3.74
N PRO A 91 -8.90 -12.18 -4.43
CA PRO A 91 -8.19 -11.09 -3.76
C PRO A 91 -8.99 -10.55 -2.58
N PRO A 92 -8.33 -10.23 -1.44
CA PRO A 92 -9.00 -9.69 -0.26
C PRO A 92 -9.54 -8.28 -0.52
N ASP A 93 -10.41 -7.80 0.37
CA ASP A 93 -10.72 -6.38 0.46
C ASP A 93 -9.55 -5.64 1.10
N VAL A 94 -9.21 -4.48 0.54
CA VAL A 94 -8.08 -3.64 0.97
C VAL A 94 -8.63 -2.40 1.64
N THR A 95 -8.11 -2.10 2.82
CA THR A 95 -8.41 -0.89 3.58
C THR A 95 -7.23 0.09 3.51
N ILE A 96 -7.45 1.34 3.93
CA ILE A 96 -6.38 2.34 3.97
C ILE A 96 -5.24 1.95 4.94
N ASP A 97 -5.55 1.19 5.98
CA ASP A 97 -4.56 0.71 6.97
C ASP A 97 -3.59 -0.30 6.33
N ASP A 98 -4.05 -1.08 5.34
CA ASP A 98 -3.21 -2.00 4.59
C ASP A 98 -2.19 -1.28 3.70
N LEU A 99 -2.46 0.00 3.37
CA LEU A 99 -1.53 0.87 2.64
C LEU A 99 -0.49 1.53 3.55
N ALA A 100 -0.46 1.20 4.84
CA ALA A 100 0.49 1.76 5.80
C ALA A 100 1.97 1.47 5.49
N SER A 101 2.31 0.56 4.58
CA SER A 101 3.69 0.37 4.08
C SER A 101 4.00 1.21 2.83
N PHE A 102 2.98 1.68 2.12
CA PHE A 102 3.14 2.47 0.90
C PHE A 102 3.24 3.96 1.23
N ARG A 103 4.21 4.62 0.61
CA ARG A 103 4.48 6.05 0.83
C ARG A 103 4.57 6.76 -0.52
N PRO A 104 3.58 7.60 -0.86
CA PRO A 104 3.74 8.53 -1.97
C PRO A 104 4.96 9.42 -1.73
N ALA A 105 5.65 9.79 -2.81
CA ALA A 105 6.72 10.76 -2.78
C ALA A 105 6.24 12.09 -2.19
N SER A 106 7.13 12.76 -1.44
CA SER A 106 6.81 14.07 -0.86
C SER A 106 6.48 15.08 -1.96
N PRO A 107 5.37 15.83 -1.82
CA PRO A 107 5.03 16.90 -2.75
C PRO A 107 6.03 18.06 -2.62
N SER A 108 6.16 18.85 -3.69
CA SER A 108 6.90 20.12 -3.66
C SER A 108 5.97 21.30 -3.43
N ILE A 109 6.54 22.40 -2.94
CA ILE A 109 5.84 23.65 -2.66
C ILE A 109 6.74 24.82 -3.05
N SER A 110 6.15 25.90 -3.56
CA SER A 110 6.79 27.17 -3.86
C SER A 110 5.82 28.33 -3.60
N GLY A 111 6.35 29.55 -3.57
CA GLY A 111 5.58 30.77 -3.39
C GLY A 111 5.86 31.78 -4.50
N GLN A 112 4.92 32.71 -4.69
CA GLN A 112 5.11 33.89 -5.52
C GLN A 112 4.62 35.14 -4.77
N PRO A 113 5.48 36.15 -4.58
CA PRO A 113 6.90 36.17 -4.97
C PRO A 113 7.75 35.11 -4.25
N ASP A 114 8.88 34.72 -4.83
CA ASP A 114 9.69 33.63 -4.29
C ASP A 114 10.29 34.00 -2.92
N GLY A 115 9.98 33.19 -1.92
CA GLY A 115 10.45 33.31 -0.54
C GLY A 115 9.88 34.51 0.21
N PHE A 116 8.91 35.21 -0.37
CA PHE A 116 8.58 36.57 0.04
C PHE A 116 7.07 36.85 0.02
N GLY A 117 6.61 37.69 0.94
CA GLY A 117 5.26 38.22 0.99
C GLY A 117 5.22 39.67 1.48
N VAL A 118 4.14 40.37 1.19
CA VAL A 118 3.89 41.72 1.72
C VAL A 118 2.69 41.68 2.64
N THR A 119 2.83 42.27 3.84
CA THR A 119 1.72 42.38 4.79
C THR A 119 0.48 42.96 4.11
N GLY A 120 -0.66 42.28 4.25
CA GLY A 120 -1.94 42.71 3.67
C GLY A 120 -2.10 42.47 2.17
N MET A 121 -1.12 41.88 1.49
CA MET A 121 -1.21 41.52 0.06
C MET A 121 -1.26 40.00 -0.15
N PRO A 122 -1.90 39.52 -1.23
CA PRO A 122 -1.91 38.10 -1.59
C PRO A 122 -0.52 37.57 -1.92
N THR A 123 -0.06 36.57 -1.18
CA THR A 123 1.08 35.74 -1.52
C THR A 123 0.55 34.45 -2.14
N ASN A 124 0.91 34.17 -3.39
CA ASN A 124 0.49 32.93 -4.05
C ASN A 124 1.34 31.78 -3.53
N VAL A 125 0.73 30.64 -3.24
CA VAL A 125 1.43 29.41 -2.83
C VAL A 125 1.02 28.31 -3.79
N VAL A 126 2.00 27.63 -4.39
CA VAL A 126 1.75 26.59 -5.39
C VAL A 126 2.38 25.29 -4.89
N ALA A 127 1.61 24.21 -4.95
CA ALA A 127 2.09 22.86 -4.65
C ALA A 127 2.09 22.02 -5.92
N ALA A 128 3.08 21.13 -6.06
CA ALA A 128 3.10 20.15 -7.13
C ALA A 128 3.15 18.73 -6.58
N ALA A 129 2.23 17.91 -7.09
CA ALA A 129 2.17 16.49 -6.88
C ALA A 129 1.59 15.84 -8.14
N SER A 130 2.05 14.63 -8.46
CA SER A 130 1.55 13.86 -9.59
C SER A 130 1.01 12.51 -9.13
N GLU A 131 0.28 11.86 -10.02
CA GLU A 131 -0.03 10.44 -9.86
C GLU A 131 1.25 9.61 -9.75
N GLN A 132 1.20 8.56 -8.91
CA GLN A 132 2.31 7.64 -8.67
C GLN A 132 1.80 6.21 -8.71
N ILE A 133 2.58 5.32 -9.31
CA ILE A 133 2.29 3.89 -9.42
C ILE A 133 3.41 3.14 -8.74
N ILE A 134 3.08 2.40 -7.68
CA ILE A 134 4.05 1.77 -6.78
C ILE A 134 3.73 0.28 -6.66
N PRO A 135 4.60 -0.62 -7.14
CA PRO A 135 4.45 -2.05 -6.92
C PRO A 135 4.77 -2.40 -5.46
N GLY A 136 4.17 -3.46 -4.94
CA GLY A 136 4.48 -3.98 -3.61
C GLY A 136 3.61 -5.18 -3.26
N THR A 137 3.52 -5.47 -1.97
CA THR A 137 2.74 -6.61 -1.47
C THR A 137 1.74 -6.14 -0.41
N ILE A 138 0.49 -6.60 -0.52
CA ILE A 138 -0.59 -6.37 0.45
C ILE A 138 -1.19 -7.72 0.82
N LEU A 139 -1.26 -8.04 2.11
CA LEU A 139 -1.91 -9.26 2.62
C LEU A 139 -1.41 -10.55 1.93
N GLY A 140 -0.13 -10.59 1.53
CA GLY A 140 0.50 -11.72 0.84
C GLY A 140 0.31 -11.77 -0.68
N TRP A 141 -0.33 -10.75 -1.28
CA TRP A 141 -0.52 -10.62 -2.72
C TRP A 141 0.40 -9.57 -3.32
N ASP A 142 1.03 -9.89 -4.44
CA ASP A 142 1.71 -8.89 -5.25
C ASP A 142 0.68 -7.98 -5.93
N VAL A 143 0.85 -6.68 -5.72
CA VAL A 143 -0.07 -5.65 -6.18
C VAL A 143 0.68 -4.48 -6.76
N VAL A 144 -0.05 -3.68 -7.53
CA VAL A 144 0.35 -2.32 -7.91
C VAL A 144 -0.63 -1.35 -7.28
N VAL A 145 -0.12 -0.35 -6.57
CA VAL A 145 -0.91 0.71 -5.95
C VAL A 145 -0.76 1.99 -6.75
N ARG A 146 -1.87 2.62 -7.11
CA ARG A 146 -1.92 3.93 -7.74
C ARG A 146 -2.38 4.97 -6.72
N PHE A 147 -1.58 6.01 -6.55
CA PHE A 147 -1.90 7.18 -5.74
C PHE A 147 -2.15 8.37 -6.64
N THR A 148 -3.36 8.91 -6.60
CA THR A 148 -3.75 10.09 -7.39
C THR A 148 -4.05 11.26 -6.45
N PRO A 149 -3.38 12.42 -6.57
CA PRO A 149 -3.68 13.59 -5.75
C PRO A 149 -5.16 13.98 -5.85
N SER A 150 -5.83 14.12 -4.72
CA SER A 150 -7.26 14.45 -4.63
C SER A 150 -7.56 15.65 -3.73
N GLY A 151 -6.61 16.05 -2.87
CA GLY A 151 -6.74 17.21 -2.00
C GLY A 151 -5.40 17.79 -1.57
N TYR A 152 -5.39 19.09 -1.29
CA TYR A 152 -4.20 19.85 -0.87
C TYR A 152 -4.58 20.65 0.38
N VAL A 153 -3.92 20.38 1.50
CA VAL A 153 -4.12 21.11 2.75
C VAL A 153 -2.88 21.95 3.03
N PHE A 154 -3.00 23.26 2.86
CA PHE A 154 -1.96 24.23 3.13
C PHE A 154 -2.01 24.65 4.60
N ASP A 155 -0.86 24.65 5.25
CA ASP A 155 -0.60 25.31 6.52
C ASP A 155 0.33 26.49 6.25
N TYR A 156 -0.17 27.71 6.46
CA TYR A 156 0.55 28.93 6.13
C TYR A 156 1.52 29.37 7.23
N GLY A 157 1.64 28.62 8.33
CA GLY A 157 2.60 28.91 9.39
C GLY A 157 2.23 30.06 10.33
N ASP A 158 1.14 30.78 10.06
CA ASP A 158 0.57 31.84 10.92
C ASP A 158 -0.60 31.34 11.79
N GLY A 159 -0.81 30.02 11.83
CA GLY A 159 -1.92 29.36 12.50
C GLY A 159 -3.17 29.18 11.63
N THR A 160 -3.16 29.67 10.39
CA THR A 160 -4.25 29.46 9.42
C THR A 160 -3.97 28.29 8.48
N ARG A 161 -5.04 27.67 8.00
CA ARG A 161 -5.00 26.56 7.05
C ARG A 161 -6.09 26.71 6.01
N ALA A 162 -5.81 26.25 4.79
CA ALA A 162 -6.79 26.17 3.71
C ALA A 162 -6.72 24.81 3.03
N ARG A 163 -7.87 24.34 2.53
CA ARG A 163 -7.96 23.13 1.71
C ARG A 163 -8.36 23.52 0.29
N ALA A 164 -7.66 22.95 -0.69
CA ALA A 164 -7.94 23.11 -2.11
C ALA A 164 -8.03 21.74 -2.80
N THR A 165 -8.69 21.70 -3.96
CA THR A 165 -8.79 20.51 -4.81
C THR A 165 -7.62 20.38 -5.80
N SER A 166 -6.79 21.41 -5.91
CA SER A 166 -5.56 21.41 -6.69
C SER A 166 -4.43 22.11 -5.93
N GLY A 167 -3.20 21.93 -6.40
CA GLY A 167 -2.04 22.64 -5.87
C GLY A 167 -1.97 24.12 -6.26
N GLY A 168 -2.96 24.66 -6.95
CA GLY A 168 -2.93 26.01 -7.51
C GLY A 168 -2.11 26.11 -8.80
N SER A 169 -1.93 27.34 -9.27
CA SER A 169 -1.17 27.66 -10.49
C SER A 169 -0.34 28.91 -10.26
N THR A 170 0.76 29.04 -11.01
CA THR A 170 1.57 30.26 -10.97
C THR A 170 0.84 31.43 -11.64
N TRP A 171 1.18 32.66 -11.27
CA TRP A 171 0.64 33.86 -11.93
C TRP A 171 0.93 33.87 -13.43
N GLU A 172 2.12 33.43 -13.85
CA GLU A 172 2.49 33.34 -15.27
C GLU A 172 1.58 32.36 -16.01
N SER A 173 1.29 31.19 -15.42
CA SER A 173 0.37 30.22 -16.01
C SER A 173 -1.07 30.72 -16.08
N LEU A 174 -1.45 31.65 -15.20
CA LEU A 174 -2.77 32.28 -15.17
C LEU A 174 -2.85 33.57 -16.00
N GLY A 175 -1.71 34.07 -16.51
CA GLY A 175 -1.63 35.38 -17.16
C GLY A 175 -1.96 36.55 -16.22
N GLN A 176 -1.67 36.41 -14.93
CA GLN A 176 -1.98 37.40 -13.89
C GLN A 176 -0.75 38.20 -13.46
N GLY A 177 -0.98 39.41 -12.94
CA GLY A 177 0.07 40.22 -12.33
C GLY A 177 0.39 39.78 -10.91
N GLN A 178 1.57 40.18 -10.41
CA GLN A 178 1.96 39.91 -9.02
C GLN A 178 0.93 40.47 -8.02
N PHE A 179 0.80 39.77 -6.89
CA PHE A 179 -0.16 40.06 -5.82
C PHE A 179 -1.63 39.98 -6.23
N THR A 180 -1.95 39.37 -7.39
CA THR A 180 -3.33 39.03 -7.75
C THR A 180 -3.78 37.79 -6.96
N PRO A 181 -4.96 37.80 -6.30
CA PRO A 181 -5.47 36.61 -5.62
C PRO A 181 -5.64 35.41 -6.56
N THR A 182 -5.16 34.25 -6.12
CA THR A 182 -5.35 32.93 -6.75
C THR A 182 -6.16 32.01 -5.82
N SER A 183 -6.49 30.79 -6.28
CA SER A 183 -7.20 29.79 -5.47
C SER A 183 -6.43 29.30 -4.23
N THR A 184 -5.11 29.49 -4.19
CA THR A 184 -4.22 29.03 -3.12
C THR A 184 -3.43 30.17 -2.48
N SER A 185 -3.78 31.43 -2.80
CA SER A 185 -3.17 32.62 -2.20
C SER A 185 -3.52 32.77 -0.72
N HIS A 186 -2.61 33.36 0.03
CA HIS A 186 -2.80 33.73 1.44
C HIS A 186 -2.41 35.18 1.72
N VAL A 187 -3.07 35.81 2.70
CA VAL A 187 -2.79 37.19 3.10
C VAL A 187 -2.31 37.21 4.55
N TYR A 188 -1.01 37.46 4.73
CA TYR A 188 -0.41 37.61 6.04
C TYR A 188 -0.72 38.98 6.65
N ARG A 189 -0.97 39.00 7.97
CA ARG A 189 -1.36 40.22 8.71
C ARG A 189 -0.22 40.89 9.46
N SER A 190 0.94 40.25 9.54
CA SER A 190 2.08 40.76 10.29
C SER A 190 3.37 40.30 9.61
N ARG A 191 4.41 41.11 9.77
CA ARG A 191 5.76 40.76 9.36
C ARG A 191 6.29 39.57 10.15
N GLY A 192 7.12 38.75 9.51
CA GLY A 192 7.71 37.56 10.11
C GLY A 192 8.16 36.56 9.06
N VAL A 193 8.78 35.47 9.51
CA VAL A 193 9.12 34.33 8.66
C VAL A 193 8.16 33.20 8.98
N TYR A 194 7.38 32.77 7.98
CA TYR A 194 6.36 31.74 8.14
C TYR A 194 6.76 30.46 7.40
N PRO A 195 6.83 29.30 8.09
CA PRO A 195 7.14 28.03 7.45
C PRO A 195 5.87 27.43 6.84
N VAL A 196 5.69 27.64 5.53
CA VAL A 196 4.53 27.10 4.80
C VAL A 196 4.75 25.63 4.48
N VAL A 197 3.74 24.80 4.73
CA VAL A 197 3.77 23.35 4.43
C VAL A 197 2.49 22.97 3.70
N VAL A 198 2.57 22.03 2.76
CA VAL A 198 1.39 21.40 2.15
C VAL A 198 1.35 19.91 2.51
N ALA A 199 0.17 19.44 2.88
CA ALA A 199 -0.16 18.03 2.98
C ALA A 199 -1.06 17.66 1.79
N VAL A 200 -0.56 16.80 0.90
CA VAL A 200 -1.32 16.30 -0.25
C VAL A 200 -1.98 14.99 0.15
N GLU A 201 -3.28 14.94 -0.07
CA GLU A 201 -4.11 13.76 0.12
C GLU A 201 -4.24 13.02 -1.21
N TYR A 202 -3.99 11.73 -1.18
CA TYR A 202 -4.04 10.85 -2.33
C TYR A 202 -5.21 9.87 -2.18
N ALA A 203 -6.06 9.81 -3.19
CA ALA A 203 -6.94 8.66 -3.38
C ALA A 203 -6.08 7.48 -3.86
N ALA A 204 -6.36 6.30 -3.33
CA ALA A 204 -5.62 5.09 -3.67
C ALA A 204 -6.50 4.10 -4.45
N ALA A 205 -5.89 3.39 -5.39
CA ALA A 205 -6.49 2.23 -6.04
C ALA A 205 -5.44 1.12 -6.19
N VAL A 206 -5.89 -0.14 -6.13
CA VAL A 206 -5.02 -1.32 -6.19
C VAL A 206 -5.39 -2.19 -7.39
N ASP A 207 -4.37 -2.71 -8.06
CA ASP A 207 -4.47 -3.75 -9.08
C ASP A 207 -3.71 -4.99 -8.61
N PHE A 208 -4.38 -6.14 -8.62
CA PHE A 208 -3.83 -7.45 -8.25
C PHE A 208 -3.26 -8.20 -9.48
N GLY A 209 -2.85 -7.47 -10.51
CA GLY A 209 -2.34 -8.02 -11.77
C GLY A 209 -3.43 -8.40 -12.78
N SER A 210 -4.67 -7.98 -12.55
CA SER A 210 -5.80 -8.25 -13.46
C SER A 210 -6.01 -7.13 -14.49
N GLY A 211 -5.38 -5.97 -14.30
CA GLY A 211 -5.61 -4.77 -15.08
C GLY A 211 -6.83 -3.97 -14.61
N THR A 212 -7.53 -4.41 -13.56
CA THR A 212 -8.69 -3.73 -12.99
C THR A 212 -8.31 -3.04 -11.68
N TRP A 213 -8.43 -1.72 -11.66
CA TRP A 213 -8.18 -0.91 -10.46
C TRP A 213 -9.37 -0.94 -9.50
N ARG A 214 -9.13 -1.39 -8.26
CA ARG A 214 -10.09 -1.35 -7.16
C ARG A 214 -9.81 -0.12 -6.28
N PRO A 215 -10.74 0.83 -6.11
CA PRO A 215 -10.52 1.96 -5.21
C PRO A 215 -10.44 1.48 -3.75
N VAL A 216 -9.63 2.18 -2.96
CA VAL A 216 -9.54 1.99 -1.51
C VAL A 216 -10.16 3.20 -0.83
N ASP A 217 -11.13 2.96 0.06
CA ASP A 217 -11.79 4.04 0.79
C ASP A 217 -10.83 4.72 1.76
N GLY A 218 -10.84 6.06 1.75
CA GLY A 218 -9.94 6.90 2.55
C GLY A 218 -8.87 7.59 1.71
N VAL A 219 -7.89 8.21 2.39
CA VAL A 219 -6.79 8.93 1.74
C VAL A 219 -5.46 8.65 2.43
N VAL A 220 -4.40 8.55 1.64
CA VAL A 220 -3.02 8.57 2.15
C VAL A 220 -2.48 9.98 2.04
N THR A 221 -1.82 10.49 3.08
CA THR A 221 -1.27 11.85 3.08
C THR A 221 0.25 11.84 2.97
N ALA A 222 0.80 12.66 2.06
CA ALA A 222 2.23 12.98 2.03
C ALA A 222 2.43 14.49 2.26
N ARG A 223 3.47 14.85 3.01
CA ARG A 223 3.77 16.24 3.37
C ARG A 223 5.02 16.75 2.65
N SER A 224 5.01 18.02 2.27
CA SER A 224 6.18 18.72 1.77
C SER A 224 7.17 19.02 2.90
N GLY A 225 8.40 19.41 2.53
CA GLY A 225 9.24 20.20 3.41
C GLY A 225 8.62 21.58 3.70
N ALA A 226 9.14 22.27 4.71
CA ALA A 226 8.75 23.64 5.02
C ALA A 226 9.38 24.61 4.01
N TYR A 227 8.55 25.48 3.45
CA TYR A 227 8.95 26.58 2.57
C TYR A 227 8.85 27.91 3.33
N PRO A 228 9.97 28.59 3.61
CA PRO A 228 9.95 29.84 4.33
C PRO A 228 9.40 30.97 3.45
N VAL A 229 8.44 31.72 3.98
CA VAL A 229 7.96 32.98 3.40
C VAL A 229 8.31 34.11 4.35
N GLU A 230 9.20 35.00 3.93
CA GLU A 230 9.50 36.25 4.65
C GLU A 230 8.48 37.32 4.29
N VAL A 231 7.66 37.71 5.26
CA VAL A 231 6.64 38.75 5.13
C VAL A 231 7.18 40.05 5.66
N VAL A 232 7.14 41.09 4.82
CA VAL A 232 7.61 42.43 5.16
C VAL A 232 6.51 43.47 5.00
N ASP A 233 6.71 44.63 5.62
CA ASP A 233 5.92 45.82 5.36
C ASP A 233 6.58 46.65 4.25
N VAL A 234 5.79 47.06 3.26
CA VAL A 234 6.26 48.02 2.25
C VAL A 234 6.01 49.43 2.76
N ARG A 235 7.07 50.25 2.80
CA ARG A 235 7.00 51.68 3.07
C ARG A 235 7.46 52.43 1.85
N THR A 236 6.64 53.36 1.36
CA THR A 236 7.04 54.29 0.32
C THR A 236 7.58 55.56 0.98
N ALA A 237 8.71 56.04 0.46
CA ALA A 237 9.27 57.35 0.79
C ALA A 237 9.39 58.15 -0.51
N LEU A 238 9.07 59.45 -0.45
CA LEU A 238 9.38 60.36 -1.54
C LEU A 238 10.86 60.73 -1.44
N VAL A 239 11.59 60.49 -2.52
CA VAL A 239 12.97 60.95 -2.68
C VAL A 239 13.01 62.19 -3.56
N ASP A 240 13.87 63.14 -3.19
CA ASP A 240 14.06 64.39 -3.93
C ASP A 240 14.86 64.20 -5.23
N ARG A 241 15.59 63.09 -5.34
CA ARG A 241 16.51 62.76 -6.45
C ARG A 241 16.40 61.27 -6.81
N SER A 242 16.64 60.94 -8.07
CA SER A 242 16.65 59.56 -8.56
C SER A 242 17.88 58.78 -8.07
N CYS A 243 17.84 57.44 -8.11
CA CYS A 243 19.00 56.61 -7.73
C CYS A 243 20.25 56.83 -8.58
N ALA A 244 20.09 57.34 -9.81
CA ALA A 244 21.22 57.73 -10.65
C ALA A 244 21.89 59.03 -10.17
N GLU A 245 21.11 59.92 -9.55
CA GLU A 245 21.57 61.23 -9.06
C GLU A 245 22.05 61.18 -7.60
N ASP A 246 21.49 60.28 -6.79
CA ASP A 246 21.92 60.02 -5.42
C ASP A 246 21.81 58.52 -5.08
N PRO A 247 22.87 57.73 -5.35
CA PRO A 247 22.87 56.29 -5.11
C PRO A 247 22.76 55.89 -3.64
N LEU A 248 22.87 56.84 -2.71
CA LEU A 248 22.76 56.60 -1.26
C LEU A 248 21.40 57.06 -0.70
N ALA A 249 20.50 57.55 -1.55
CA ALA A 249 19.17 57.97 -1.14
C ALA A 249 18.29 56.79 -0.71
N ALA A 250 17.32 57.05 0.17
CA ALA A 250 16.41 56.03 0.66
C ALA A 250 15.55 55.43 -0.47
N GLY A 251 15.69 54.14 -0.75
CA GLY A 251 14.99 53.47 -1.87
C GLY A 251 15.89 53.11 -3.05
N CYS A 252 17.17 53.43 -2.93
CA CYS A 252 18.31 52.90 -3.66
C CYS A 252 19.15 52.04 -2.66
#